data_AF-A0AA48HBQ4-F1
#
_entry.id   AF-A0AA48HBQ4-F1
#
_cell.length_a   1.000
_cell.length_b   1.000
_cell.length_c   1.000
_cell.angle_alpha   90.00
_cell.angle_beta   90.00
_cell.angle_gamma   90.00
#
_symmetry.space_group_name_H-M   'P 1'
#
loop_
_entity.id
_entity.type
_entity.pdbx_description
1 polymer ?
#
loop_
_entity_poly.entity_id
_entity_poly.type
_entity_poly.pdbx_seq_one_letter_code
_entity_poly.pdbx_strand_id
1 'polypeptide(L)' 'MGTTNLNISVIDKRMLKQSEAASYTGLAVKHFKASCPVRPVELARGTLLWDRRDIDRWIDTMKADHVEMTRDDILDRL' A
#
# COMPACT_ATOMS: atom_id res chain seq x y z
N MET A 1 27.09 -29.85 14.65
CA MET A 1 25.87 -29.31 14.01
C MET A 1 26.25 -27.95 13.46
N GLY A 2 26.28 -27.78 12.14
CA GLY A 2 26.68 -26.50 11.52
C GLY A 2 25.57 -25.47 11.67
N THR A 3 25.86 -24.34 12.30
CA THR A 3 24.93 -23.21 12.36
C THR A 3 25.02 -22.44 11.05
N THR A 4 24.02 -22.59 10.19
CA THR A 4 23.88 -21.76 8.99
C THR A 4 23.31 -20.41 9.42
N ASN A 5 24.12 -19.36 9.35
CA ASN A 5 23.66 -17.99 9.58
C ASN A 5 23.12 -17.41 8.27
N LEU A 6 21.81 -17.10 8.25
CA LEU A 6 21.16 -16.43 7.12
C LEU A 6 21.13 -14.92 7.39
N ASN A 7 21.84 -14.14 6.58
CA ASN A 7 21.90 -12.69 6.70
C ASN A 7 20.95 -12.04 5.68
N ILE A 8 19.78 -11.58 6.11
CA ILE A 8 18.80 -10.87 5.26
C ILE A 8 18.93 -9.37 5.47
N SER A 9 19.14 -8.63 4.38
CA SER A 9 19.05 -7.17 4.36
C SER A 9 17.72 -6.75 3.73
N VAL A 10 16.82 -6.20 4.54
CA VAL A 10 15.56 -5.64 4.05
C VAL A 10 15.79 -4.18 3.68
N ILE A 11 15.71 -3.87 2.39
CA ILE A 11 15.81 -2.48 1.91
C ILE A 11 14.39 -1.93 1.80
N ASP A 12 14.07 -0.93 2.62
CA ASP A 12 12.82 -0.17 2.46
C ASP A 12 12.95 0.76 1.27
N LYS A 13 12.32 0.35 0.16
CA LYS A 13 12.30 1.13 -1.07
C LYS A 13 10.96 1.85 -1.21
N ARG A 14 11.04 3.14 -1.55
CA ARG A 14 9.86 3.96 -1.82
C ARG A 14 9.11 3.55 -3.09
N MET A 15 9.85 3.14 -4.14
CA MET A 15 9.26 2.81 -5.44
C MET A 15 9.08 1.30 -5.56
N LEU A 16 7.84 0.87 -5.75
CA LEU A 16 7.41 -0.52 -5.73
C LEU A 16 7.01 -1.00 -7.12
N LYS A 17 7.37 -2.23 -7.48
CA LYS A 17 6.78 -2.92 -8.64
C LYS A 17 5.30 -3.23 -8.35
N GLN A 18 4.53 -3.49 -9.40
CA GLN A 18 3.11 -3.81 -9.26
C GLN A 18 2.84 -4.95 -8.27
N SER A 19 3.64 -6.01 -8.31
CA SER A 19 3.52 -7.14 -7.39
C SER A 19 3.81 -6.75 -5.95
N GLU A 20 4.77 -5.85 -5.73
CA GLU A 20 5.20 -5.41 -4.41
C GLU A 20 4.17 -4.45 -3.81
N ALA A 21 3.61 -3.56 -4.62
CA ALA A 21 2.51 -2.69 -4.23
C ALA A 21 1.24 -3.49 -3.88
N ALA A 22 0.94 -4.54 -4.65
CA ALA A 22 -0.16 -5.45 -4.35
C ALA A 22 0.08 -6.20 -3.02
N SER A 23 1.27 -6.76 -2.83
CA SER A 23 1.65 -7.40 -1.55
C SER A 23 1.61 -6.44 -0.37
N TYR A 24 2.08 -5.19 -0.56
CA TYR A 24 2.06 -4.14 0.47
C TYR A 24 0.64 -3.80 0.93
N THR A 25 -0.32 -3.80 0.00
CA THR A 25 -1.75 -3.56 0.29
C THR A 25 -2.51 -4.81 0.71
N GLY A 26 -1.86 -5.99 0.71
CA GLY A 26 -2.51 -7.28 1.00
C GLY A 26 -3.47 -7.77 -0.11
N LEU A 27 -3.45 -7.15 -1.28
CA LEU A 27 -4.33 -7.48 -2.41
C LEU A 27 -3.61 -8.40 -3.41
N ALA A 28 -4.37 -9.25 -4.10
CA ALA A 28 -3.83 -9.93 -5.27
C ALA A 28 -3.58 -8.93 -6.41
N VAL A 29 -2.51 -9.13 -7.19
CA VAL A 29 -2.07 -8.20 -8.25
C VAL A 29 -3.19 -7.80 -9.23
N LYS A 30 -4.06 -8.75 -9.58
CA LYS A 30 -5.23 -8.52 -10.44
C LYS A 30 -6.21 -7.52 -9.84
N HIS A 31 -6.48 -7.63 -8.55
CA HIS A 31 -7.37 -6.74 -7.82
C HIS A 31 -6.72 -5.40 -7.53
N PHE A 32 -5.42 -5.38 -7.21
CA PHE A 32 -4.68 -4.14 -6.97
C PHE A 32 -4.83 -3.16 -8.13
N LYS A 33 -4.70 -3.61 -9.39
CA LYS A 33 -4.85 -2.73 -10.56
C LYS A 33 -6.26 -2.17 -10.75
N ALA A 34 -7.28 -2.91 -10.31
CA ALA A 34 -8.68 -2.49 -10.43
C ALA A 34 -9.12 -1.59 -9.28
N SER A 35 -8.58 -1.82 -8.07
CA SER A 35 -9.01 -1.15 -6.84
C SER A 35 -8.14 0.07 -6.48
N CYS A 36 -6.85 0.04 -6.81
CA CYS A 36 -5.93 1.12 -6.45
C CYS A 36 -5.97 2.24 -7.51
N PRO A 37 -6.38 3.48 -7.15
CA PRO A 37 -6.43 4.61 -8.07
C PRO A 37 -5.05 5.23 -8.34
N VAL A 38 -4.01 4.81 -7.60
CA VAL A 38 -2.65 5.37 -7.71
C VAL A 38 -2.04 5.01 -9.06
N ARG A 39 -1.69 6.05 -9.84
CA ARG A 39 -1.06 5.89 -11.15
C ARG A 39 0.41 5.49 -10.99
N PRO A 40 0.92 4.54 -11.78
CA PRO A 40 2.34 4.23 -11.79
C PRO A 40 3.15 5.41 -12.35
N VAL A 41 4.33 5.60 -11.78
CA VAL A 41 5.35 6.56 -12.21
C VAL A 41 6.35 5.85 -13.10
N GLU A 42 6.60 6.40 -14.29
CA GLU A 42 7.64 5.92 -15.18
C GLU A 42 8.99 6.55 -14.77
N LEU A 43 9.85 5.78 -14.09
CA LEU A 43 11.17 6.28 -13.65
C LEU A 43 12.27 6.08 -14.69
N ALA A 44 12.13 5.07 -15.52
CA ALA A 44 12.97 4.79 -16.66
C ALA A 44 12.07 4.27 -17.77
N ARG A 45 12.51 4.37 -19.03
CA ARG A 45 11.71 4.00 -20.19
C ARG A 45 11.14 2.58 -20.03
N GLY A 46 9.82 2.46 -19.93
CA GLY A 46 9.09 1.19 -19.73
C GLY A 46 9.11 0.63 -18.30
N THR A 47 9.71 1.32 -17.33
CA THR A 47 9.76 0.92 -15.93
C THR A 47 8.74 1.71 -15.12
N LEU A 48 7.56 1.10 -14.99
CA LEU A 48 6.45 1.61 -14.20
C LEU A 48 6.54 1.13 -12.76
N LEU A 49 6.62 2.08 -11.83
CA LEU A 49 6.72 1.82 -10.39
C LEU A 49 5.68 2.66 -9.65
N TRP A 50 5.13 2.10 -8.57
CA TRP A 50 4.18 2.78 -7.70
C TRP A 50 4.91 3.38 -6.52
N ASP A 51 4.61 4.65 -6.22
CA ASP A 51 5.14 5.29 -5.02
C ASP A 51 4.38 4.79 -3.78
N ARG A 52 5.11 4.21 -2.83
CA ARG A 52 4.57 3.75 -1.56
C ARG A 52 3.84 4.87 -0.81
N ARG A 53 4.32 6.12 -0.88
CA ARG A 53 3.70 7.26 -0.19
C ARG A 53 2.34 7.63 -0.76
N ASP A 54 2.16 7.48 -2.07
CA ASP A 54 0.86 7.74 -2.69
C ASP A 54 -0.13 6.63 -2.37
N ILE A 55 0.35 5.38 -2.27
CA ILE A 55 -0.43 4.25 -1.76
C ILE A 55 -0.83 4.49 -0.29
N ASP A 56 0.10 4.91 0.57
CA ASP A 56 -0.18 5.23 1.97
C ASP A 56 -1.24 6.34 2.06
N ARG A 57 -1.11 7.43 1.27
CA ARG A 57 -2.11 8.50 1.23
C ARG A 57 -3.49 8.00 0.79
N TRP A 58 -3.55 7.11 -0.19
CA TRP A 58 -4.82 6.50 -0.62
C TRP A 58 -5.45 5.69 0.51
N ILE A 59 -4.67 4.85 1.19
CA ILE A 59 -5.14 4.08 2.35
C ILE A 59 -5.65 5.00 3.46
N ASP A 60 -4.92 6.08 3.75
CA ASP A 60 -5.32 7.04 4.77
C ASP A 60 -6.59 7.81 4.39
N THR A 61 -6.79 8.10 3.10
CA THR A 61 -8.04 8.69 2.59
C THR A 61 -9.22 7.72 2.79
N MET A 62 -9.04 6.43 2.48
CA MET A 62 -10.08 5.42 2.73
C MET A 62 -10.43 5.29 4.22
N LYS A 63 -9.44 5.48 5.11
CA LYS A 63 -9.70 5.53 6.55
C LYS A 63 -10.44 6.80 6.94
N ALA A 64 -10.07 7.96 6.39
CA ALA A 64 -10.74 9.23 6.67
C ALA A 64 -12.22 9.22 6.26
N ASP A 65 -12.54 8.68 5.08
CA ASP A 65 -13.92 8.49 4.63
C ASP A 65 -14.73 7.58 5.59
N HIS A 66 -14.05 6.68 6.30
CA HIS A 66 -14.67 5.86 7.35
C HIS A 66 -14.73 6.53 8.73
N VAL A 67 -13.88 7.53 8.99
CA VAL A 67 -13.79 8.24 10.27
C VAL A 67 -14.80 9.39 10.37
N GLU A 68 -15.38 9.88 9.27
CA GLU A 68 -16.53 10.80 9.34
C GLU A 68 -17.80 10.14 9.95
N MET A 69 -17.80 8.82 10.17
CA MET A 69 -18.73 8.14 11.08
C MET A 69 -18.06 7.94 12.44
N THR A 70 -17.55 9.00 13.06
CA THR A 70 -16.96 8.90 14.39
C THR A 70 -18.03 8.59 15.42
N ARG A 71 -17.63 7.78 16.41
CA ARG A 71 -18.38 7.31 17.58
C ARG A 71 -19.30 8.33 18.25
N ASP A 72 -19.05 9.63 18.10
CA ASP A 72 -19.87 10.70 18.65
C ASP A 72 -21.24 10.84 17.93
N ASP A 73 -21.32 10.56 16.62
CA ASP A 73 -22.61 10.49 15.89
C ASP A 73 -23.47 9.29 16.31
N ILE A 74 -22.85 8.25 16.88
CA ILE A 74 -23.56 7.07 17.38
C ILE A 74 -24.21 7.37 18.74
N LEU A 75 -23.65 8.28 19.53
CA LEU A 75 -24.17 8.67 20.85
C LEU A 75 -25.30 9.69 20.76
N ASP A 76 -25.35 10.51 19.70
CA ASP A 76 -26.40 11.52 19.51
C ASP A 76 -27.74 10.94 18.97
N ARG A 77 -27.78 9.62 18.77
CA ARG A 77 -28.92 8.88 18.21
C ARG A 77 -29.61 7.96 19.24
N LEU A 78 -29.28 8.11 20.53
CA LEU A 78 -29.84 7.35 21.66
C LEU A 78 -30.75 8.23 22.54
#